data_AF-A0A956PMS4-F1
#
_entry.id   AF-A0A956PMS4-F1
#
_cell.length_a   1.000
_cell.length_b   1.000
_cell.length_c   1.000
_cell.angle_alpha   90.00
_cell.angle_beta   90.00
_cell.angle_gamma   90.00
#
_symmetry.space_group_name_H-M   'P 1'
#
loop_
_entity.id
_entity.type
_entity.pdbx_description
1 polymer ?
#
loop_
_entity_poly.entity_id
_entity_poly.type
_entity_poly.pdbx_seq_one_letter_code
_entity_poly.pdbx_strand_id
1 'polypeptide(L)'
;PQIIQKNDKVYMFFQSMEKDYSPEWADQVGGPQNGLHCYVGESLTGPFEPLNGDGVVTRSKDNLYSVKLVEDPKRPGEFQAIGWYMEDREVTTGKQVAHGAVPGPAGAAMRILEKGLTLSPPFPVEWNGDDIQIKTGRQAV
;
A
#
# COMPACT_ATOMS: atom_id res chain seq x y z
N PRO A 1 -0.12 7.74 -7.36
CA PRO A 1 -0.74 9.02 -6.93
C PRO A 1 -2.27 8.94 -7.10
N GLN A 2 -3.01 9.70 -6.29
CA GLN A 2 -4.46 9.81 -6.31
C GLN A 2 -4.85 11.22 -5.83
N ILE A 3 -5.86 11.82 -6.45
CA ILE A 3 -6.42 13.11 -6.01
C ILE A 3 -7.88 12.87 -5.64
N ILE A 4 -8.29 13.39 -4.49
CA ILE A 4 -9.67 13.34 -4.00
C ILE A 4 -10.09 14.77 -3.63
N GLN A 5 -11.25 15.22 -4.12
CA GLN A 5 -11.87 16.46 -3.69
C GLN A 5 -12.96 16.14 -2.67
N LYS A 6 -12.89 16.73 -1.49
CA LYS A 6 -13.84 16.50 -0.40
C LYS A 6 -13.90 17.72 0.52
N ASN A 7 -15.10 18.13 0.91
CA ASN A 7 -15.32 19.25 1.84
C ASN A 7 -14.56 20.54 1.42
N ASP A 8 -14.67 20.91 0.14
CA ASP A 8 -13.99 22.07 -0.46
C ASP A 8 -12.45 22.07 -0.40
N LYS A 9 -11.85 20.90 -0.10
CA LYS A 9 -10.41 20.68 -0.10
C LYS A 9 -10.00 19.67 -1.17
N VAL A 10 -8.77 19.80 -1.62
CA VAL A 10 -8.09 18.90 -2.55
C VAL A 10 -7.02 18.12 -1.81
N TYR A 11 -7.13 16.81 -1.81
CA TYR A 11 -6.21 15.90 -1.15
C TYR A 11 -5.38 15.15 -2.20
N MET A 12 -4.07 15.34 -2.17
CA MET A 12 -3.11 14.69 -3.06
C MET A 12 -2.40 13.58 -2.31
N PHE A 13 -2.76 12.34 -2.65
CA PHE A 13 -2.16 11.14 -2.11
C PHE A 13 -1.08 10.60 -3.04
N PHE A 14 0.05 10.19 -2.48
CA PHE A 14 1.08 9.47 -3.22
C PHE A 14 1.85 8.56 -2.27
N GLN A 15 2.44 7.51 -2.82
CA GLN A 15 3.22 6.58 -2.01
C GLN A 15 4.70 6.94 -2.09
N SER A 16 5.39 6.81 -0.96
CA SER A 16 6.85 6.82 -0.88
C SER A 16 7.37 5.50 -0.31
N MET A 17 8.63 5.18 -0.61
CA MET A 17 9.35 4.05 -0.01
C MET A 17 10.57 4.58 0.74
N GLU A 18 11.02 3.86 1.78
CA GLU A 18 12.18 4.21 2.60
C GLU A 18 13.40 4.63 1.77
N LYS A 19 13.70 3.84 0.73
CA LYS A 19 14.84 4.05 -0.17
C LYS A 19 14.78 5.34 -1.00
N ASP A 20 13.60 5.94 -1.12
CA ASP A 20 13.34 7.10 -1.99
C ASP A 20 13.35 8.43 -1.21
N TYR A 21 13.53 8.40 0.11
CA TYR A 21 13.68 9.61 0.90
C TYR A 21 15.06 10.22 0.73
N SER A 22 15.13 11.55 0.59
CA SER A 22 16.35 12.26 0.92
C SER A 22 16.54 12.25 2.45
N PRO A 23 17.79 12.26 2.96
CA PRO A 23 18.05 12.35 4.39
C PRO A 23 17.34 13.54 5.06
N GLU A 24 17.37 14.70 4.40
CA GLU A 24 16.73 15.93 4.90
C GLU A 24 15.22 15.79 5.06
N TRP A 25 14.54 15.14 4.11
CA TRP A 25 13.10 14.92 4.21
C TRP A 25 12.75 13.86 5.25
N ALA A 26 13.55 12.79 5.33
CA ALA A 26 13.39 11.76 6.35
C ALA A 26 13.42 12.37 7.77
N ASP A 27 14.37 13.27 8.05
CA ASP A 27 14.48 13.92 9.36
C ASP A 27 13.22 14.75 9.70
N GLN A 28 12.60 15.40 8.71
CA GLN A 28 11.38 16.20 8.91
C GLN A 28 10.16 15.35 9.28
N VAL A 29 10.05 14.13 8.78
CA VAL A 29 8.87 13.27 8.97
C VAL A 29 9.07 12.16 10.02
N GLY A 30 10.18 12.22 10.78
CA GLY A 30 10.50 11.27 11.84
C GLY A 30 11.16 9.96 11.38
N GLY A 31 11.77 9.97 10.19
CA GLY A 31 12.52 8.87 9.61
C GLY A 31 11.98 8.41 8.25
N PRO A 32 12.80 7.69 7.46
CA PRO A 32 12.33 7.08 6.20
C PRO A 32 11.33 5.97 6.52
N GLN A 33 10.31 5.82 5.68
CA GLN A 33 9.30 4.77 5.84
C GLN A 33 8.63 4.42 4.50
N ASN A 34 8.05 3.23 4.40
CA ASN A 34 7.11 2.95 3.32
C ASN A 34 5.73 3.44 3.76
N GLY A 35 5.05 4.19 2.90
CA GLY A 35 3.82 4.83 3.36
C GLY A 35 3.06 5.56 2.29
N LEU A 36 1.77 5.76 2.58
CA LEU A 36 0.92 6.69 1.87
C LEU A 36 1.12 8.07 2.49
N HIS A 37 1.49 9.02 1.65
CA HIS A 37 1.52 10.44 1.98
C HIS A 37 0.27 11.14 1.50
N CYS A 38 -0.10 12.21 2.19
CA CYS A 38 -1.15 13.11 1.77
C CYS A 38 -0.76 14.56 2.03
N TYR A 39 -1.02 15.39 1.04
CA TYR A 39 -0.95 16.84 1.16
C TYR A 39 -2.31 17.43 0.77
N VAL A 40 -2.71 18.51 1.43
CA VAL A 40 -4.03 19.12 1.29
C VAL A 40 -3.91 20.58 0.85
N GLY A 41 -4.83 21.04 0.00
CA GLY A 41 -4.90 22.42 -0.44
C GLY A 41 -6.34 22.82 -0.78
N GLU A 42 -6.57 24.11 -1.01
CA GLU A 42 -7.89 24.63 -1.41
C GLU A 42 -8.14 24.52 -2.92
N SER A 43 -7.08 24.32 -3.71
CA SER A 43 -7.16 24.24 -5.17
C SER A 43 -6.32 23.10 -5.72
N LEU A 44 -6.69 22.60 -6.90
CA LEU A 44 -5.92 21.57 -7.60
C LEU A 44 -4.49 22.04 -7.96
N THR A 45 -4.31 23.35 -8.07
CA THR A 45 -3.04 24.00 -8.40
C THR A 45 -2.20 24.34 -7.16
N GLY A 46 -2.69 24.04 -5.96
CA GLY A 46 -2.02 24.35 -4.71
C GLY A 46 -2.22 25.81 -4.24
N PRO A 47 -1.44 26.26 -3.25
CA PRO A 47 -0.39 25.51 -2.54
C PRO A 47 -0.95 24.30 -1.77
N PHE A 48 -0.07 23.33 -1.52
CA PHE A 48 -0.40 22.12 -0.76
C PHE A 48 0.43 22.06 0.52
N GLU A 49 -0.22 21.72 1.63
CA GLU A 49 0.40 21.57 2.94
C GLU A 49 0.36 20.10 3.39
N PRO A 50 1.35 19.62 4.16
CA PRO A 50 1.36 18.26 4.65
C PRO A 50 0.16 18.00 5.57
N LEU A 51 -0.62 16.96 5.26
CA LEU A 51 -1.66 16.47 6.16
C LEU A 51 -1.02 15.89 7.45
N ASN A 52 -1.70 15.89 8.59
CA ASN A 52 -1.15 15.39 9.87
C ASN A 52 0.11 16.14 10.36
N GLY A 53 0.50 17.25 9.74
CA GLY A 53 1.71 18.02 10.03
C GLY A 53 2.99 17.46 9.39
N ASP A 54 3.05 16.16 9.09
CA ASP A 54 4.22 15.49 8.51
C ASP A 54 3.96 14.93 7.09
N GLY A 55 2.71 14.98 6.63
CA GLY A 55 2.27 14.51 5.34
C GLY A 55 2.08 12.99 5.28
N VAL A 56 2.08 12.28 6.41
CA VAL A 56 2.09 10.81 6.49
C VAL A 56 0.74 10.29 6.95
N VAL A 57 0.08 9.48 6.10
CA VAL A 57 -1.21 8.84 6.40
C VAL A 57 -1.03 7.40 6.88
N THR A 58 -0.06 6.69 6.30
CA THR A 58 0.31 5.34 6.76
C THR A 58 1.80 5.22 6.95
N ARG A 59 2.18 4.61 8.08
CA ARG A 59 3.55 4.16 8.35
C ARG A 59 3.52 2.65 8.27
N SER A 60 4.08 2.07 7.22
CA SER A 60 4.13 0.62 7.05
C SER A 60 5.56 0.15 6.94
N LYS A 61 5.95 -0.79 7.79
CA LYS A 61 7.13 -1.63 7.57
C LYS A 61 6.78 -2.94 6.85
N ASP A 62 5.49 -3.16 6.58
CA ASP A 62 4.94 -4.48 6.24
C ASP A 62 4.79 -4.72 4.74
N ASN A 63 5.64 -4.11 3.90
CA ASN A 63 5.62 -4.31 2.45
C ASN A 63 4.24 -4.08 1.80
N LEU A 64 3.43 -3.16 2.34
CA LEU A 64 2.15 -2.76 1.74
C LEU A 64 2.37 -1.67 0.70
N TYR A 65 2.14 -2.02 -0.57
CA TYR A 65 2.38 -1.18 -1.72
C TYR A 65 1.09 -0.72 -2.42
N SER A 66 1.22 0.34 -3.20
CA SER A 66 0.19 0.98 -4.02
C SER A 66 -1.13 1.18 -3.28
N VAL A 67 -1.06 1.70 -2.06
CA VAL A 67 -2.26 1.99 -1.26
C VAL A 67 -3.12 3.02 -2.01
N LYS A 68 -4.39 2.69 -2.20
CA LYS A 68 -5.41 3.56 -2.78
C LYS A 68 -6.63 3.62 -1.89
N LEU A 69 -7.27 4.78 -1.87
CA LEU A 69 -8.57 4.96 -1.25
C LEU A 69 -9.64 4.69 -2.31
N VAL A 70 -10.57 3.80 -2.00
CA VAL A 70 -11.72 3.46 -2.85
C VAL A 70 -12.97 3.85 -2.08
N GLU A 71 -13.88 4.57 -2.75
CA GLU A 71 -15.15 4.97 -2.13
C GLU A 71 -15.99 3.74 -1.78
N ASP A 72 -16.60 3.75 -0.60
CA ASP A 72 -17.46 2.67 -0.16
C ASP A 72 -18.78 2.70 -0.96
N PRO A 73 -19.10 1.64 -1.74
CA PRO A 73 -20.27 1.65 -2.60
C PRO A 73 -21.60 1.70 -1.81
N LYS A 74 -21.56 1.43 -0.51
CA LYS A 74 -22.74 1.46 0.38
C LYS A 74 -22.81 2.72 1.23
N ARG A 75 -21.72 3.49 1.35
CA ARG A 75 -21.60 4.67 2.20
C ARG A 75 -20.93 5.81 1.42
N PRO A 76 -21.69 6.58 0.62
CA PRO A 76 -21.14 7.67 -0.18
C PRO A 76 -20.32 8.65 0.66
N GLY A 77 -19.16 9.03 0.16
CA GLY A 77 -18.23 9.92 0.86
C GLY A 77 -17.37 9.26 1.95
N GLU A 78 -17.57 7.98 2.24
CA GLU A 78 -16.64 7.17 3.05
C GLU A 78 -15.70 6.37 2.14
N PHE A 79 -14.50 6.07 2.64
CA PHE A 79 -13.45 5.40 1.87
C PHE A 79 -12.93 4.17 2.61
N GLN A 80 -12.49 3.20 1.82
CA GLN A 80 -11.72 2.04 2.28
C GLN A 80 -10.35 2.09 1.60
N ALA A 81 -9.29 1.75 2.33
CA ALA A 81 -7.96 1.67 1.77
C ALA A 81 -7.65 0.23 1.33
N ILE A 82 -7.12 0.08 0.12
CA ILE A 82 -6.63 -1.19 -0.41
C ILE A 82 -5.20 -1.02 -0.88
N GLY A 83 -4.38 -2.06 -0.71
CA GLY A 83 -3.02 -2.09 -1.22
C GLY A 83 -2.59 -3.51 -1.59
N TRP A 84 -1.33 -3.67 -1.95
CA TRP A 84 -0.74 -4.94 -2.36
C TRP A 84 0.39 -5.31 -1.43
N TYR A 85 0.29 -6.47 -0.80
CA TYR A 85 1.41 -7.06 -0.07
C TYR A 85 2.34 -7.75 -1.06
N MET A 86 3.64 -7.50 -0.92
CA MET A 86 4.67 -8.31 -1.55
C MET A 86 5.10 -9.40 -0.57
N GLU A 87 4.70 -10.63 -0.85
CA GLU A 87 4.95 -11.80 0.01
C GLU A 87 5.53 -12.95 -0.80
N ASP A 88 6.26 -13.83 -0.11
CA ASP A 88 6.63 -15.12 -0.67
C ASP A 88 5.37 -16.00 -0.74
N ARG A 89 5.02 -16.43 -1.95
CA ARG A 89 3.90 -17.31 -2.23
C ARG A 89 4.43 -18.70 -2.58
N GLU A 90 3.86 -19.73 -1.95
CA GLU A 90 4.10 -21.10 -2.37
C GLU A 90 3.50 -21.33 -3.77
N VAL A 91 4.34 -21.68 -4.72
CA VAL A 91 3.98 -22.13 -6.06
C VAL A 91 4.39 -23.59 -6.17
N THR A 92 3.46 -24.45 -6.57
CA THR A 92 3.77 -25.84 -6.91
C THR A 92 4.07 -25.90 -8.39
N THR A 93 5.35 -26.05 -8.75
CA THR A 93 5.72 -26.29 -10.14
C THR A 93 5.67 -27.79 -10.41
N GLY A 94 4.72 -28.20 -11.25
CA GLY A 94 4.77 -29.52 -11.86
C GLY A 94 5.88 -29.48 -12.91
N LYS A 95 7.02 -30.13 -12.64
CA LYS A 95 8.06 -30.31 -13.65
C LYS A 95 7.48 -31.22 -14.72
N GLN A 96 6.86 -30.66 -15.76
CA GLN A 96 6.52 -31.41 -16.96
C GLN A 96 7.86 -31.73 -17.62
N VAL A 97 8.38 -32.93 -17.36
CA VAL A 97 9.57 -33.46 -18.00
C VAL A 97 9.24 -33.60 -19.48
N ALA A 98 9.58 -32.56 -20.25
CA ALA A 98 9.56 -32.65 -21.69
C ALA A 98 10.59 -33.70 -22.11
N HIS A 99 10.09 -34.65 -22.91
CA HIS A 99 10.80 -35.74 -23.59
C HIS A 99 11.24 -36.95 -22.75
N GLY A 100 10.35 -37.96 -22.74
CA GLY A 100 10.77 -39.33 -23.06
C GLY A 100 11.09 -40.30 -21.92
N ALA A 101 10.51 -40.14 -20.72
CA ALA A 101 10.65 -41.14 -19.65
C ALA A 101 9.29 -41.54 -19.04
N VAL A 102 9.12 -42.86 -18.89
CA VAL A 102 7.93 -43.57 -18.38
C VAL A 102 7.52 -43.09 -16.98
N PRO A 103 6.21 -42.97 -16.65
CA PRO A 103 5.79 -42.49 -15.33
C PRO A 103 5.94 -43.57 -14.26
N GLY A 104 6.73 -43.26 -13.21
CA GLY A 104 6.69 -43.94 -11.91
C GLY A 104 6.04 -43.03 -10.84
N PRO A 105 5.61 -43.56 -9.69
CA PRO A 105 4.71 -42.88 -8.75
C PRO A 105 5.40 -41.81 -7.86
N ALA A 106 6.55 -41.28 -8.27
CA ALA A 106 7.33 -40.31 -7.48
C ALA A 106 7.58 -39.02 -8.25
N GLY A 107 6.51 -38.35 -8.68
CA GLY A 107 6.60 -36.93 -9.02
C GLY A 107 6.68 -36.12 -7.74
N ALA A 108 7.88 -35.83 -7.24
CA ALA A 108 8.05 -34.95 -6.09
C ALA A 108 7.56 -33.54 -6.47
N ALA A 109 6.39 -33.15 -5.97
CA ALA A 109 5.93 -31.77 -6.05
C ALA A 109 6.90 -30.90 -5.24
N MET A 110 7.68 -30.07 -5.92
CA MET A 110 8.59 -29.13 -5.28
C MET A 110 7.79 -27.86 -4.97
N ARG A 111 7.73 -27.49 -3.69
CA ARG A 111 7.19 -26.19 -3.28
C ARG A 111 8.29 -25.15 -3.44
N ILE A 112 8.06 -24.16 -4.29
CA ILE A 112 8.96 -23.03 -4.49
C ILE A 112 8.27 -21.80 -3.89
N LEU A 113 9.01 -20.99 -3.13
CA LEU A 113 8.55 -19.68 -2.70
C LEU A 113 8.90 -18.67 -3.80
N GLU A 114 7.88 -18.13 -4.46
CA GLU A 114 8.04 -17.04 -5.43
C GLU A 114 7.46 -15.75 -4.84
N LYS A 115 8.13 -14.61 -5.06
CA LYS A 115 7.56 -13.31 -4.67
C LYS A 115 6.32 -13.01 -5.49
N GLY A 116 5.18 -12.89 -4.82
CA GLY A 116 3.88 -12.58 -5.43
C GLY A 116 3.26 -11.31 -4.83
N LEU A 117 2.36 -10.70 -5.60
CA LEU A 117 1.49 -9.62 -5.11
C LEU A 117 0.15 -10.21 -4.67
N THR A 118 -0.21 -9.97 -3.41
CA THR A 118 -1.50 -10.33 -2.84
C THR A 118 -2.25 -9.06 -2.45
N LEU A 119 -3.50 -8.92 -2.88
CA LEU A 119 -4.32 -7.77 -2.51
C LEU A 119 -4.63 -7.84 -1.00
N SER A 120 -4.49 -6.71 -0.31
CA SER A 120 -4.86 -6.60 1.10
C SER A 120 -6.38 -6.74 1.28
N PRO A 121 -6.86 -7.12 2.48
CA PRO A 121 -8.22 -6.77 2.85
C PRO A 121 -8.40 -5.25 2.82
N PRO A 122 -9.64 -4.75 2.64
CA PRO A 122 -9.91 -3.33 2.79
C PRO A 122 -9.67 -2.90 4.24
N PHE A 123 -8.98 -1.78 4.43
CA PHE A 123 -8.78 -1.15 5.73
C PHE A 123 -9.74 0.03 5.89
N PRO A 124 -10.30 0.25 7.09
CA PRO A 124 -11.10 1.43 7.36
C PRO A 124 -10.22 2.70 7.27
N VAL A 125 -10.78 3.76 6.68
CA VAL A 125 -10.19 5.09 6.66
C VAL A 125 -10.94 5.97 7.66
N GLU A 126 -10.24 6.46 8.67
CA GLU A 126 -10.75 7.49 9.58
C GLU A 126 -10.38 8.85 8.97
N TRP A 127 -11.37 9.64 8.54
CA TRP A 127 -11.16 10.91 7.84
C TRP A 127 -11.85 12.05 8.58
N ASN A 128 -11.05 12.85 9.29
CA ASN A 128 -11.50 13.98 10.11
C ASN A 128 -10.87 15.30 9.64
N GLY A 129 -11.26 15.76 8.45
CA GLY A 129 -10.75 17.02 7.88
C GLY A 129 -9.26 16.95 7.55
N ASP A 130 -8.44 17.47 8.45
CA ASP A 130 -6.97 17.57 8.32
C ASP A 130 -6.21 16.43 9.02
N ASP A 131 -6.96 15.49 9.59
CA ASP A 131 -6.44 14.23 10.12
C ASP A 131 -7.02 13.04 9.34
N ILE A 132 -6.16 12.28 8.67
CA ILE A 132 -6.54 11.02 8.02
C ILE A 132 -5.64 9.90 8.54
N GLN A 133 -6.28 8.85 9.03
CA GLN A 133 -5.61 7.68 9.59
C GLN A 133 -6.14 6.40 8.93
N ILE A 134 -5.22 5.49 8.62
CA ILE A 134 -5.56 4.15 8.11
C ILE A 134 -4.85 3.12 8.98
N LYS A 135 -5.63 2.38 9.76
CA LYS A 135 -5.11 1.32 10.63
C LYS A 135 -4.90 0.05 9.81
N THR A 136 -3.68 -0.13 9.29
CA THR A 136 -3.27 -1.38 8.64
C THR A 136 -2.92 -2.39 9.73
N GLY A 137 -3.76 -3.41 9.93
CA GLY A 137 -3.72 -4.31 11.09
C GLY A 137 -2.54 -5.27 11.22
N ARG A 138 -1.43 -5.06 10.50
CA ARG A 138 -0.17 -5.77 10.77
C ARG A 138 0.71 -4.81 11.57
N GLN A 139 1.01 -5.17 12.82
CA GLN A 139 2.10 -4.54 13.54
C GLN A 139 3.38 -5.25 13.11
N ALA A 140 4.45 -4.48 12.88
CA ALA A 140 5.78 -5.03 12.66
C ALA A 140 6.10 -6.02 13.77
N VAL A 141 6.43 -7.25 13.38
CA VAL A 141 6.95 -8.29 14.29
C VAL A 141 8.41 -8.02 14.58
#